data_AF-A0A2N2BND7-F1
#
_entry.id   AF-A0A2N2BND7-F1
#
_cell.length_a   1.000
_cell.length_b   1.000
_cell.length_c   1.000
_cell.angle_alpha   90.00
_cell.angle_beta   90.00
_cell.angle_gamma   90.00
#
_symmetry.space_group_name_H-M   'P 1'
#
loop_
_entity.id
_entity.type
_entity.pdbx_description
1 polymer ?
#
loop_
_entity_poly.entity_id
_entity_poly.type
_entity_poly.pdbx_seq_one_letter_code
_entity_poly.pdbx_strand_id
1 'polypeptide(L)'
;MKTNKIEITSSEQLIDITASVREYVDQSRLKDGFVQIQIPERTAAVIISINDDWRLQREFFDKLNHLMPKYDGMKFTGWTTACVKATIFGPSLQVMVHNGTLMLDKNQSIYFVEFQGPGERQYFISSSGTTLAVNEEASMPEELVLIFEKRKAYEDEQEQIKEDMRNEWRLQEENRLKQGAENKEETVADNGAERKQ
;
A
#
# COMPACT_ATOMS: atom_id res chain seq x y z
N MET A 1 -21.34 13.90 10.58
CA MET A 1 -21.31 12.65 9.78
C MET A 1 -21.29 13.04 8.31
N LYS A 2 -20.38 12.47 7.51
CA LYS A 2 -20.25 12.64 6.06
C LYS A 2 -20.49 11.31 5.37
N THR A 3 -21.18 11.32 4.22
CA THR A 3 -21.39 10.15 3.38
C THR A 3 -20.56 10.31 2.13
N ASN A 4 -19.79 9.28 1.76
CA ASN A 4 -19.01 9.24 0.53
C ASN A 4 -19.45 8.04 -0.32
N LYS A 5 -19.61 8.28 -1.62
CA LYS A 5 -19.85 7.23 -2.62
C LYS A 5 -18.55 6.83 -3.27
N ILE A 6 -18.45 5.56 -3.64
CA ILE A 6 -17.31 5.01 -4.38
C ILE A 6 -17.83 4.11 -5.49
N GLU A 7 -17.14 4.13 -6.62
CA GLU A 7 -17.41 3.25 -7.74
C GLU A 7 -16.45 2.07 -7.68
N ILE A 8 -16.99 0.86 -7.63
CA ILE A 8 -16.22 -0.38 -7.72
C ILE A 8 -16.27 -0.88 -9.17
N THR A 9 -15.10 -1.07 -9.75
CA THR A 9 -14.93 -1.49 -11.16
C THR A 9 -14.56 -2.96 -11.31
N SER A 10 -14.11 -3.63 -10.24
CA SER A 10 -13.69 -5.05 -10.27
C SER A 10 -14.43 -5.90 -9.23
N SER A 11 -14.37 -7.23 -9.38
CA SER A 11 -15.00 -8.14 -8.43
C SER A 11 -14.41 -8.05 -7.02
N GLU A 12 -13.11 -7.78 -6.95
CA GLU A 12 -12.35 -7.55 -5.72
C GLU A 12 -11.51 -6.29 -5.97
N GLN A 13 -11.52 -5.33 -5.05
CA GLN A 13 -10.86 -4.04 -5.24
C GLN A 13 -10.40 -3.45 -3.91
N LEU A 14 -9.23 -2.81 -3.94
CA LEU A 14 -8.69 -2.06 -2.82
C LEU A 14 -8.65 -0.57 -3.20
N ILE A 15 -9.33 0.28 -2.44
CA ILE A 15 -9.49 1.71 -2.77
C ILE A 15 -8.96 2.53 -1.61
N ASP A 16 -7.96 3.37 -1.85
CA ASP A 16 -7.44 4.29 -0.85
C ASP A 16 -8.46 5.40 -0.57
N ILE A 17 -8.95 5.47 0.67
CA ILE A 17 -9.90 6.49 1.14
C ILE A 17 -9.25 7.49 2.10
N THR A 18 -7.94 7.41 2.32
CA THR A 18 -7.18 8.22 3.28
C THR A 18 -7.36 9.71 3.04
N ALA A 19 -7.30 10.15 1.78
CA ALA A 19 -7.47 11.55 1.42
C ALA A 19 -8.87 12.07 1.82
N SER A 20 -9.92 11.28 1.61
CA SER A 20 -11.28 11.66 2.01
C SER A 20 -11.45 11.71 3.53
N VAL A 21 -10.78 10.81 4.27
CA VAL A 21 -10.79 10.81 5.73
C VAL A 21 -10.03 12.03 6.28
N ARG A 22 -8.86 12.37 5.72
CA ARG A 22 -8.11 13.58 6.08
C ARG A 22 -8.93 14.84 5.82
N GLU A 23 -9.53 14.95 4.64
CA GLU A 23 -10.40 16.07 4.30
C GLU A 23 -11.56 16.23 5.29
N TYR A 24 -12.15 15.12 5.76
CA TYR A 24 -13.18 15.17 6.80
C TYR A 24 -12.65 15.68 8.15
N VAL A 25 -11.45 15.26 8.58
CA VAL A 25 -10.80 15.76 9.80
C VAL A 25 -10.59 17.26 9.71
N ASP A 26 -10.04 17.73 8.59
CA ASP A 26 -9.76 19.15 8.34
C ASP A 26 -11.05 19.98 8.35
N GLN A 27 -12.07 19.54 7.62
CA GLN A 27 -13.37 20.22 7.55
C GLN A 27 -14.10 20.24 8.89
N SER A 28 -13.98 19.17 9.69
CA SER A 28 -14.59 19.10 11.02
C SER A 28 -13.77 19.82 12.09
N ARG A 29 -12.56 20.30 11.76
CA ARG A 29 -11.59 20.88 12.69
C ARG A 29 -11.35 19.99 13.91
N LEU A 30 -11.43 18.66 13.77
CA LEU A 30 -11.27 17.73 14.88
C LEU A 30 -9.83 17.81 15.40
N LYS A 31 -9.63 18.15 16.67
CA LYS A 31 -8.31 18.29 17.29
C LYS A 31 -7.86 16.97 17.91
N ASP A 32 -8.56 16.52 18.95
CA ASP A 32 -8.24 15.31 19.69
C ASP A 32 -9.47 14.43 19.80
N GLY A 33 -9.34 13.15 19.45
CA GLY A 33 -10.43 12.19 19.54
C GLY A 33 -10.31 11.06 18.53
N PHE A 34 -11.43 10.68 17.93
CA PHE A 34 -11.50 9.57 17.00
C PHE A 34 -12.34 9.91 15.77
N VAL A 35 -11.91 9.37 14.63
CA VAL A 35 -12.72 9.25 13.43
C VAL A 35 -13.15 7.81 13.27
N GLN A 36 -14.43 7.61 13.05
CA GLN A 36 -15.04 6.31 12.76
C GLN A 36 -15.38 6.25 11.27
N ILE A 37 -14.86 5.23 10.59
CA ILE A 37 -15.33 4.80 9.27
C ILE A 37 -16.30 3.64 9.46
N GLN A 38 -17.44 3.68 8.77
CA GLN A 38 -18.43 2.61 8.77
C GLN A 38 -18.89 2.32 7.33
N ILE A 39 -18.86 1.06 6.95
CA ILE A 39 -19.38 0.57 5.67
C ILE A 39 -20.68 -0.18 5.96
N PRO A 40 -21.83 0.20 5.34
CA PRO A 40 -23.10 -0.50 5.52
C PRO A 40 -23.27 -1.69 4.56
N GLU A 41 -22.21 -2.45 4.30
CA GLU A 41 -22.20 -3.54 3.30
C GLU A 41 -21.70 -4.84 3.92
N ARG A 42 -22.28 -5.96 3.50
CA ARG A 42 -21.93 -7.29 4.05
C ARG A 42 -20.71 -7.92 3.38
N THR A 43 -20.24 -7.36 2.27
CA THR A 43 -19.16 -7.91 1.44
C THR A 43 -17.99 -6.96 1.30
N ALA A 44 -17.94 -5.91 2.12
CA ALA A 44 -16.85 -4.96 2.11
C ALA A 44 -16.34 -4.69 3.52
N ALA A 45 -15.09 -4.25 3.60
CA ALA A 45 -14.40 -3.98 4.86
C ALA A 45 -13.57 -2.70 4.74
N VAL A 46 -13.08 -2.22 5.88
CA VAL A 46 -12.13 -1.11 5.94
C VAL A 46 -10.90 -1.54 6.73
N ILE A 47 -9.72 -1.27 6.18
CA ILE A 47 -8.44 -1.69 6.77
C ILE A 47 -7.43 -0.53 6.78
N ILE A 48 -6.37 -0.66 7.57
CA ILE A 48 -5.15 0.13 7.43
C ILE A 48 -4.06 -0.78 6.85
N SER A 49 -3.41 -0.36 5.78
CA SER A 49 -2.33 -1.14 5.17
C SER A 49 -1.23 -0.24 4.60
N ILE A 50 -0.21 -0.85 3.99
CA ILE A 50 0.91 -0.14 3.38
C ILE A 50 0.43 0.71 2.20
N ASN A 51 1.06 1.87 1.95
CA ASN A 51 0.68 2.78 0.86
C ASN A 51 1.65 2.82 -0.33
N ASP A 52 2.85 2.27 -0.18
CA ASP A 52 3.94 2.40 -1.16
C ASP A 52 4.25 1.09 -1.92
N ASP A 53 3.27 0.18 -2.04
CA ASP A 53 3.44 -1.03 -2.85
C ASP A 53 2.32 -1.17 -3.88
N TRP A 54 2.64 -0.93 -5.15
CA TRP A 54 1.73 -1.14 -6.29
C TRP A 54 1.22 -2.58 -6.39
N ARG A 55 1.93 -3.55 -5.79
CA ARG A 55 1.53 -4.96 -5.76
C ARG A 55 0.54 -5.26 -4.65
N LEU A 56 0.33 -4.35 -3.71
CA LEU A 56 -0.48 -4.59 -2.52
C LEU A 56 -1.83 -5.18 -2.88
N GLN A 57 -2.59 -4.54 -3.79
CA GLN A 57 -3.91 -5.01 -4.17
C GLN A 57 -3.86 -6.46 -4.68
N ARG A 58 -2.93 -6.76 -5.60
CA ARG A 58 -2.80 -8.08 -6.20
C ARG A 58 -2.41 -9.12 -5.15
N GLU A 59 -1.32 -8.89 -4.41
CA GLU A 59 -0.80 -9.81 -3.40
C GLU A 59 -1.80 -10.05 -2.27
N PHE A 60 -2.52 -9.00 -1.85
CA PHE A 60 -3.56 -9.08 -0.84
C PHE A 60 -4.68 -10.04 -1.28
N PHE A 61 -5.21 -9.87 -2.49
CA PHE A 61 -6.28 -10.74 -2.99
C PHE A 61 -5.78 -12.13 -3.38
N ASP A 62 -4.57 -12.26 -3.93
CA ASP A 62 -3.98 -13.57 -4.26
C ASP A 62 -3.81 -14.43 -3.00
N LYS A 63 -3.25 -13.85 -1.92
CA LYS A 63 -3.12 -14.54 -0.62
C LYS A 63 -4.48 -14.88 -0.01
N LEU A 64 -5.44 -13.96 -0.04
CA LEU A 64 -6.79 -14.22 0.48
C LEU A 64 -7.55 -15.27 -0.31
N ASN A 65 -7.43 -15.26 -1.64
CA ASN A 65 -8.08 -16.25 -2.51
C ASN A 65 -7.43 -17.63 -2.40
N HIS A 66 -6.14 -17.69 -2.06
CA HIS A 66 -5.48 -18.95 -1.72
C HIS A 66 -5.99 -19.54 -0.40
N LEU A 67 -6.11 -18.71 0.65
CA LEU A 67 -6.61 -19.16 1.96
C LEU A 67 -8.12 -19.44 1.96
N MET A 68 -8.88 -18.65 1.21
CA MET A 68 -10.34 -18.71 1.15
C MET A 68 -10.82 -18.68 -0.31
N PRO A 69 -10.70 -19.81 -1.03
CA PRO A 69 -11.10 -19.88 -2.42
C PRO A 69 -12.61 -19.67 -2.60
N LYS A 70 -12.99 -19.17 -3.77
CA LYS A 70 -14.40 -18.98 -4.18
C LYS A 70 -15.10 -20.29 -4.55
N TYR A 71 -14.35 -21.40 -4.58
CA TYR A 71 -14.83 -22.73 -4.89
C TYR A 71 -14.33 -23.73 -3.85
N ASP A 72 -15.21 -24.61 -3.41
CA ASP A 72 -14.89 -25.80 -2.62
C ASP A 72 -15.19 -27.03 -3.49
N GLY A 73 -14.16 -27.57 -4.15
CA GLY A 73 -14.32 -28.52 -5.24
C GLY A 73 -15.13 -27.92 -6.39
N MET A 74 -16.30 -28.51 -6.70
CA MET A 74 -17.22 -28.01 -7.72
C MET A 74 -18.27 -27.02 -7.19
N LYS A 75 -18.33 -26.78 -5.88
CA LYS A 75 -19.34 -25.90 -5.27
C LYS A 75 -18.86 -24.46 -5.27
N PHE A 76 -19.62 -23.56 -5.89
CA PHE A 76 -19.38 -22.12 -5.80
C PHE A 76 -19.81 -21.59 -4.42
N THR A 77 -18.86 -21.00 -3.69
CA THR A 77 -19.07 -20.40 -2.37
C THR A 77 -18.83 -18.89 -2.39
N GLY A 78 -18.46 -18.31 -3.54
CA GLY A 78 -17.94 -16.95 -3.67
C GLY A 78 -18.73 -15.84 -2.96
N TRP A 79 -20.08 -15.91 -2.93
CA TRP A 79 -20.89 -14.94 -2.19
C TRP A 79 -20.71 -15.06 -0.68
N THR A 80 -20.78 -16.29 -0.15
CA THR A 80 -20.51 -16.56 1.26
C THR A 80 -19.05 -16.24 1.61
N THR A 81 -18.11 -16.61 0.74
CA THR A 81 -16.68 -16.29 0.91
C THR A 81 -16.45 -14.79 1.03
N ALA A 82 -17.09 -13.96 0.19
CA ALA A 82 -17.00 -12.51 0.28
C ALA A 82 -17.52 -11.97 1.63
N CYS A 83 -18.66 -12.48 2.11
CA CYS A 83 -19.20 -12.13 3.42
C CYS A 83 -18.25 -12.53 4.57
N VAL A 84 -17.63 -13.71 4.50
CA VAL A 84 -16.66 -14.16 5.52
C VAL A 84 -15.41 -13.30 5.49
N LYS A 85 -14.85 -12.99 4.30
CA LYS A 85 -13.71 -12.07 4.18
C LYS A 85 -14.03 -10.72 4.81
N ALA A 86 -15.17 -10.13 4.49
CA ALA A 86 -15.62 -8.87 5.08
C ALA A 86 -15.76 -8.94 6.61
N THR A 87 -16.27 -10.06 7.13
CA THR A 87 -16.44 -10.27 8.58
C THR A 87 -15.11 -10.39 9.32
N ILE A 88 -14.10 -11.00 8.70
CA ILE A 88 -12.74 -11.14 9.28
C ILE A 88 -12.08 -9.78 9.47
N PHE A 89 -12.18 -8.90 8.47
CA PHE A 89 -11.57 -7.57 8.54
C PHE A 89 -12.43 -6.56 9.30
N GLY A 90 -13.76 -6.69 9.20
CA GLY A 90 -14.73 -5.82 9.84
C GLY A 90 -15.20 -4.68 8.93
N PRO A 91 -16.49 -4.31 9.02
CA PRO A 91 -17.07 -3.21 8.22
C PRO A 91 -16.77 -1.83 8.79
N SER A 92 -15.95 -1.74 9.85
CA SER A 92 -15.73 -0.51 10.59
C SER A 92 -14.30 -0.40 11.08
N LEU A 93 -13.78 0.83 11.10
CA LEU A 93 -12.44 1.16 11.55
C LEU A 93 -12.47 2.47 12.31
N GLN A 94 -11.86 2.48 13.49
CA GLN A 94 -11.65 3.70 14.27
C GLN A 94 -10.19 4.12 14.16
N VAL A 95 -9.96 5.41 13.89
CA VAL A 95 -8.62 6.00 13.80
C VAL A 95 -8.53 7.16 14.76
N MET A 96 -7.45 7.21 15.56
CA MET A 96 -7.21 8.29 16.51
C MET A 96 -6.79 9.57 15.77
N VAL A 97 -7.21 10.71 16.30
CA VAL A 97 -6.81 12.04 15.86
C VAL A 97 -6.20 12.76 17.04
N HIS A 98 -5.04 13.38 16.83
CA HIS A 98 -4.35 14.17 17.84
C HIS A 98 -3.76 15.42 17.20
N ASN A 99 -3.96 16.58 17.84
CA ASN A 99 -3.56 17.89 17.33
C ASN A 99 -3.97 18.14 15.86
N GLY A 100 -5.16 17.68 15.46
CA GLY A 100 -5.66 17.88 14.10
C GLY A 100 -5.15 16.88 13.08
N THR A 101 -4.34 15.90 13.48
CA THR A 101 -3.68 14.96 12.57
C THR A 101 -4.17 13.53 12.82
N LEU A 102 -4.43 12.78 11.75
CA LEU A 102 -4.68 11.33 11.85
C LEU A 102 -3.42 10.63 12.38
N MET A 103 -3.57 9.81 13.41
CA MET A 103 -2.48 8.99 13.97
C MET A 103 -2.17 7.78 13.08
N LEU A 104 -1.60 8.05 11.90
CA LEU A 104 -1.17 7.08 10.91
C LEU A 104 0.33 7.29 10.62
N ASP A 105 1.07 6.19 10.50
CA ASP A 105 2.46 6.22 10.00
C ASP A 105 2.49 6.75 8.55
N LYS A 106 3.65 7.26 8.13
CA LYS A 106 3.93 7.75 6.76
C LYS A 106 3.52 6.73 5.71
N ASN A 107 3.79 5.46 6.01
CA ASN A 107 3.60 4.36 5.08
C ASN A 107 2.27 3.62 5.31
N GLN A 108 1.33 4.24 6.04
CA GLN A 108 -0.01 3.70 6.28
C GLN A 108 -1.08 4.50 5.53
N SER A 109 -2.01 3.78 4.90
CA SER A 109 -3.23 4.29 4.30
C SER A 109 -4.45 3.52 4.80
N ILE A 110 -5.59 4.20 4.83
CA ILE A 110 -6.90 3.63 5.08
C ILE A 110 -7.51 3.20 3.74
N TYR A 111 -7.89 1.92 3.65
CA TYR A 111 -8.46 1.35 2.44
C TYR A 111 -9.87 0.85 2.65
N PHE A 112 -10.75 1.13 1.68
CA PHE A 112 -11.97 0.38 1.46
C PHE A 112 -11.62 -0.90 0.68
N VAL A 113 -12.11 -2.04 1.15
CA VAL A 113 -11.88 -3.34 0.53
C VAL A 113 -13.21 -3.92 0.07
N GLU A 114 -13.37 -4.11 -1.25
CA GLU A 114 -14.52 -4.81 -1.81
C GLU A 114 -14.16 -6.27 -2.10
N PHE A 115 -15.06 -7.20 -1.75
CA PHE A 115 -14.91 -8.63 -2.03
C PHE A 115 -15.94 -9.18 -3.04
N GLN A 116 -16.92 -8.37 -3.42
CA GLN A 116 -18.01 -8.69 -4.36
C GLN A 116 -18.50 -7.47 -5.15
N GLY A 117 -17.61 -6.88 -5.95
CA GLY A 117 -17.99 -5.90 -6.98
C GLY A 117 -18.41 -6.52 -8.31
N PRO A 118 -18.60 -5.72 -9.37
CA PRO A 118 -18.56 -4.24 -9.40
C PRO A 118 -19.86 -3.60 -8.85
N GLY A 119 -19.89 -2.28 -8.77
CA GLY A 119 -21.10 -1.50 -8.43
C GLY A 119 -20.80 -0.25 -7.61
N GLU A 120 -21.83 0.56 -7.36
CA GLU A 120 -21.73 1.69 -6.43
C GLU A 120 -21.76 1.16 -4.98
N ARG A 121 -20.88 1.71 -4.15
CA ARG A 121 -20.86 1.51 -2.69
C ARG A 121 -20.79 2.86 -2.00
N GLN A 122 -20.99 2.84 -0.70
CA GLN A 122 -20.81 4.02 0.13
C GLN A 122 -20.17 3.65 1.46
N TYR A 123 -19.60 4.66 2.11
CA TYR A 123 -19.15 4.58 3.48
C TYR A 123 -19.44 5.89 4.21
N PHE A 124 -19.55 5.80 5.52
CA PHE A 124 -19.82 6.91 6.40
C PHE A 124 -18.59 7.25 7.22
N ILE A 125 -18.37 8.54 7.43
CA ILE A 125 -17.36 9.06 8.34
C ILE A 125 -18.07 9.85 9.43
N SER A 126 -17.78 9.55 10.69
CA SER A 126 -18.19 10.34 11.84
C SER A 126 -16.99 10.58 12.76
N SER A 127 -17.09 11.57 13.65
CA SER A 127 -16.04 11.87 14.62
C SER A 127 -16.62 12.18 15.98
N SER A 128 -15.80 11.98 17.00
CA SER A 128 -16.05 12.42 18.38
C SER A 128 -14.74 12.94 18.96
N GLY A 129 -14.80 14.04 19.72
CA GLY A 129 -13.60 14.66 20.27
C GLY A 129 -13.74 16.17 20.48
N THR A 130 -12.59 16.81 20.71
CA THR A 130 -12.43 18.26 20.78
C THR A 130 -12.19 18.84 19.39
N THR A 131 -12.38 20.15 19.23
CA THR A 131 -12.13 20.84 17.96
C THR A 131 -11.08 21.92 18.15
N LEU A 132 -10.33 22.19 17.08
CA LEU A 132 -9.35 23.27 17.00
C LEU A 132 -10.08 24.61 17.11
N ALA A 133 -9.59 25.51 17.96
CA ALA A 133 -10.07 26.89 18.00
C ALA A 133 -9.84 27.57 16.63
N VAL A 134 -10.57 28.66 16.33
CA VAL A 134 -10.56 29.31 14.99
C VAL A 134 -9.14 29.67 14.50
N ASN A 135 -8.26 30.07 15.41
CA ASN A 135 -6.87 30.49 15.12
C ASN A 135 -5.84 29.39 15.36
N GLU A 136 -6.29 28.18 15.67
CA GLU A 136 -5.43 27.03 15.92
C GLU A 136 -5.32 26.20 14.64
N GLU A 137 -4.10 25.79 14.31
CA GLU A 137 -3.81 24.94 13.15
C GLU A 137 -3.43 23.53 13.60
N ALA A 138 -3.68 22.56 12.73
CA ALA A 138 -3.23 21.20 12.95
C ALA A 138 -1.70 21.16 12.97
N SER A 139 -1.14 20.35 13.87
CA SER A 139 0.28 20.10 13.94
C SER A 139 0.53 18.61 14.09
N MET A 140 1.60 18.14 13.46
CA MET A 140 2.06 16.77 13.61
C MET A 140 2.47 16.53 15.07
N PRO A 141 1.91 15.53 15.76
CA PRO A 141 2.38 15.12 17.08
C PRO A 141 3.84 14.66 17.07
N GLU A 142 4.58 14.92 18.14
CA GLU A 142 6.01 14.58 18.27
C GLU A 142 6.27 13.09 18.05
N GLU A 143 5.37 12.23 18.53
CA GLU A 143 5.46 10.78 18.37
C GLU A 143 5.38 10.37 16.90
N LEU A 144 4.53 11.02 16.10
CA LEU A 144 4.45 10.75 14.67
C LEU A 144 5.66 11.32 13.93
N VAL A 145 6.19 12.49 14.32
CA VAL A 145 7.41 13.06 13.73
C VAL A 145 8.57 12.07 13.86
N LEU A 146 8.78 11.52 15.05
CA LEU A 146 9.85 10.54 15.31
C LEU A 146 9.70 9.27 14.46
N ILE A 147 8.46 8.77 14.30
CA ILE A 147 8.18 7.61 13.44
C ILE A 147 8.51 7.93 11.98
N PHE A 148 8.11 9.11 11.51
CA PHE A 148 8.34 9.56 10.13
C PHE A 148 9.84 9.72 9.84
N GLU A 149 10.59 10.33 10.74
CA GLU A 149 12.04 10.48 10.63
C GLU A 149 12.73 9.11 10.57
N LYS A 150 12.33 8.18 11.44
CA LYS A 150 12.87 6.80 11.43
C LYS A 150 12.56 6.08 10.12
N ARG A 151 11.37 6.24 9.56
CA ARG A 151 10.98 5.64 8.27
C ARG A 151 11.76 6.23 7.11
N LYS A 152 11.92 7.55 7.09
CA LYS A 152 12.72 8.24 6.09
C LYS A 152 14.17 7.76 6.10
N ALA A 153 14.79 7.69 7.28
CA ALA A 153 16.16 7.20 7.42
C ALA A 153 16.30 5.74 6.91
N TYR A 154 15.31 4.89 7.19
CA TYR A 154 15.29 3.52 6.66
C TYR A 154 15.15 3.49 5.14
N GLU A 155 14.28 4.32 4.55
CA GLU A 155 14.12 4.41 3.09
C GLU A 155 15.40 4.88 2.41
N ASP A 156 16.03 5.94 2.94
CA ASP A 156 17.31 6.46 2.44
C ASP A 156 18.41 5.37 2.47
N GLU A 157 18.47 4.57 3.55
CA GLU A 157 19.37 3.41 3.66
C GLU A 157 19.07 2.35 2.58
N GLN A 158 17.80 2.00 2.36
CA GLN A 158 17.42 1.03 1.34
C GLN A 158 17.73 1.53 -0.08
N GLU A 159 17.58 2.82 -0.35
CA GLU A 159 17.95 3.42 -1.63
C GLU A 159 19.46 3.36 -1.86
N GLN A 160 20.26 3.64 -0.82
CA GLN A 160 21.71 3.52 -0.89
C GLN A 160 22.13 2.09 -1.20
N ILE A 161 21.59 1.10 -0.47
CA ILE A 161 21.87 -0.33 -0.73
C ILE A 161 21.53 -0.70 -2.17
N LYS A 162 20.37 -0.27 -2.67
CA LYS A 162 19.97 -0.55 -4.06
C LYS A 162 20.90 0.11 -5.09
N GLU A 163 21.39 1.32 -4.82
CA GLU A 163 22.34 1.99 -5.71
C GLU A 163 23.72 1.31 -5.69
N ASP A 164 24.19 0.89 -4.52
CA ASP A 164 25.44 0.14 -4.38
C ASP A 164 25.35 -1.20 -5.15
N MET A 165 24.25 -1.94 -4.99
CA MET A 165 23.99 -3.16 -5.77
C MET A 165 23.95 -2.89 -7.29
N ARG A 166 23.36 -1.77 -7.73
CA ARG A 166 23.37 -1.38 -9.15
C ARG A 166 24.78 -1.08 -9.65
N ASN A 167 25.61 -0.42 -8.85
CA ASN A 167 26.98 -0.08 -9.21
C ASN A 167 27.87 -1.33 -9.26
N GLU A 168 27.74 -2.23 -8.30
CA GLU A 168 28.42 -3.53 -8.32
C GLU A 168 28.04 -4.33 -9.57
N TRP A 169 26.75 -4.37 -9.91
CA TRP A 169 26.28 -5.06 -11.11
C TRP A 169 26.84 -4.44 -12.39
N ARG A 170 26.87 -3.10 -12.50
CA ARG A 170 27.48 -2.39 -13.64
C ARG A 170 28.96 -2.74 -13.79
N LEU A 171 29.71 -2.74 -12.69
CA LEU A 171 31.14 -3.07 -12.70
C LEU A 171 31.38 -4.54 -13.10
N GLN A 172 30.57 -5.46 -12.59
CA GLN A 172 30.64 -6.88 -12.99
C GLN A 172 30.34 -7.06 -14.47
N GLU A 173 29.34 -6.35 -15.00
CA GLU A 173 28.99 -6.42 -16.42
C GLU A 173 30.09 -5.85 -17.32
N GLU A 174 30.69 -4.70 -16.95
CA GLU A 174 31.84 -4.15 -17.66
C GLU A 174 33.04 -5.11 -17.67
N ASN A 175 33.34 -5.73 -16.53
CA ASN A 175 34.41 -6.73 -16.43
C ASN A 175 34.11 -7.97 -17.27
N ARG A 176 32.86 -8.44 -17.29
CA ARG A 176 32.41 -9.56 -18.12
C ARG A 176 32.58 -9.25 -19.61
N LEU A 177 32.24 -8.04 -20.03
CA LEU A 177 32.42 -7.58 -21.41
C LEU A 177 33.91 -7.49 -21.80
N LYS A 178 34.77 -6.97 -20.92
CA LYS A 178 36.23 -6.91 -21.14
C LYS A 178 36.84 -8.30 -21.28
N GLN A 179 36.55 -9.21 -20.35
CA GLN A 179 37.02 -10.61 -20.44
C GLN A 179 36.51 -11.31 -21.70
N GLY A 180 35.26 -11.03 -22.11
CA GLY A 180 34.71 -11.55 -23.36
C GLY A 180 35.39 -10.99 -24.61
N ALA A 181 35.92 -9.77 -24.57
CA ALA A 181 36.68 -9.17 -25.66
C ALA A 181 38.12 -9.72 -25.71
N GLU A 182 38.80 -9.80 -24.57
CA GLU A 182 40.16 -10.39 -24.45
C GLU A 182 40.18 -11.85 -24.92
N ASN A 183 39.23 -12.67 -24.49
CA ASN A 183 39.10 -14.06 -24.92
C ASN A 183 38.87 -14.19 -26.44
N LYS A 184 38.19 -13.22 -27.07
CA LYS A 184 37.98 -13.18 -28.53
C LYS A 184 39.25 -12.75 -29.28
N GLU A 185 40.02 -11.82 -28.73
CA GLU A 185 41.31 -11.41 -29.31
C GLU A 185 42.33 -12.54 -29.25
N GLU A 186 42.39 -13.30 -28.14
CA GLU A 186 43.25 -14.49 -28.04
C GLU A 186 42.85 -15.58 -29.04
N THR A 187 41.56 -15.87 -29.20
CA THR A 187 41.11 -16.88 -30.19
C THR A 187 41.38 -16.44 -31.64
N VAL A 188 41.35 -15.14 -31.93
CA VAL A 188 41.69 -14.61 -33.28
C VAL A 188 43.20 -14.64 -33.52
N ALA A 189 44.01 -14.36 -32.50
CA ALA A 189 45.47 -14.44 -32.58
C ALA A 189 45.96 -15.89 -32.80
N ASP A 190 45.36 -16.86 -32.11
CA ASP A 190 45.71 -18.28 -32.22
C ASP A 190 45.34 -18.86 -33.60
N ASN A 191 44.14 -18.56 -34.10
CA ASN A 191 43.71 -18.94 -35.45
C ASN A 191 44.47 -18.22 -36.59
N GLY A 192 45.06 -17.05 -36.31
CA GLY A 192 45.90 -16.31 -37.25
C GLY A 192 47.33 -16.86 -37.36
N ALA A 193 47.83 -17.49 -36.30
CA ALA A 193 49.14 -18.15 -36.27
C ALA A 193 49.14 -19.48 -37.05
N GLU A 194 48.05 -20.26 -36.96
CA GLU A 194 47.92 -21.54 -37.70
C GLU A 194 47.83 -21.37 -39.23
N ARG A 195 47.43 -20.20 -39.75
CA ARG A 195 47.31 -19.95 -41.20
C ARG A 195 48.58 -19.47 -41.90
N LYS A 196 49.72 -19.38 -41.19
CA LYS A 196 51.01 -18.92 -41.74
C LYS A 196 52.08 -20.02 -41.90
N GLN A 197 51.72 -21.30 -41.81
CA GLN A 197 52.60 -22.43 -42.19
C GLN A 197 52.21 -23.00 -43.55
#